data_AF-A0A256W6C7-F1
#
_entry.id   AF-A0A256W6C7-F1
#
_cell.length_a   1.000
_cell.length_b   1.000
_cell.length_c   1.000
_cell.angle_alpha   90.00
_cell.angle_beta   90.00
_cell.angle_gamma   90.00
#
_symmetry.space_group_name_H-M   'P 1'
#
loop_
_entity.id
_entity.type
_entity.pdbx_description
1 polymer ?
#
loop_
_entity_poly.entity_id
_entity_poly.type
_entity_poly.pdbx_seq_one_letter_code
_entity_poly.pdbx_strand_id
1 'polypeptide(L)'
;ENPLAEKGKRYVYVRIARPDGLIISEGKGDEFSFLAGETRLQYSLKKEIDYQNKSINVEMNWDKKGDIPAMVGKYHIAIYVDGKQIGQNSFELE
;
A
#
# COMPACT_ATOMS: atom_id res chain seq x y z
N GLU A 1 23.17 2.02 -8.26
CA GLU A 1 22.39 1.11 -9.14
C GLU A 1 21.96 -0.11 -8.34
N ASN A 2 20.73 -0.59 -8.51
CA ASN A 2 20.25 -1.78 -7.80
C ASN A 2 20.10 -2.95 -8.80
N PRO A 3 21.13 -3.79 -8.97
CA PRO A 3 21.20 -4.80 -10.02
C PRO A 3 20.24 -5.99 -9.85
N LEU A 4 19.43 -6.01 -8.78
CA LEU A 4 18.48 -7.10 -8.48
C LEU A 4 17.06 -6.83 -8.98
N ALA A 5 16.77 -5.61 -9.46
CA ALA A 5 15.42 -5.22 -9.86
C ALA A 5 15.27 -5.24 -11.38
N GLU A 6 14.57 -6.26 -11.90
CA GLU A 6 14.15 -6.33 -13.30
C GLU A 6 13.41 -5.05 -13.73
N LYS A 7 13.72 -4.60 -14.95
CA LYS A 7 13.15 -3.40 -15.58
C LYS A 7 11.73 -3.72 -16.02
N GLY A 8 10.79 -2.81 -15.77
CA GLY A 8 9.42 -2.93 -16.26
C GLY A 8 8.37 -2.40 -15.29
N LYS A 9 7.11 -2.61 -15.68
CA LYS A 9 5.94 -2.26 -14.88
C LYS A 9 5.89 -3.09 -13.61
N ARG A 10 5.86 -2.40 -12.47
CA ARG A 10 5.68 -2.99 -11.14
C ARG A 10 4.43 -2.43 -10.50
N TYR A 11 3.80 -3.24 -9.68
CA TYR A 11 2.67 -2.81 -8.87
C TYR A 11 3.14 -2.62 -7.44
N VAL A 12 2.98 -1.39 -6.96
CA VAL A 12 3.18 -1.04 -5.57
C VAL A 12 1.82 -1.07 -4.89
N TYR A 13 1.71 -1.92 -3.87
CA TYR A 13 0.53 -2.05 -3.03
C TYR A 13 0.81 -1.42 -1.68
N VAL A 14 -0.06 -0.52 -1.24
CA VAL A 14 0.02 0.08 0.10
C VAL A 14 -1.17 -0.41 0.90
N ARG A 15 -0.87 -0.90 2.10
CA ARG A 15 -1.86 -1.40 3.06
C ARG A 15 -1.84 -0.50 4.28
N ILE A 16 -2.97 0.11 4.60
CA ILE A 16 -3.15 1.01 5.72
C ILE A 16 -4.10 0.34 6.71
N ALA A 17 -3.59 -0.01 7.89
CA ALA A 17 -4.38 -0.46 9.02
C ALA A 17 -4.76 0.74 9.89
N ARG A 18 -6.04 0.83 10.20
CA ARG A 18 -6.61 1.79 11.13
C ARG A 18 -6.27 1.44 12.58
N PRO A 19 -6.47 2.39 13.50
CA PRO A 19 -6.29 2.17 14.94
C PRO A 19 -7.19 1.06 15.53
N ASP A 20 -8.35 0.81 14.93
CA ASP A 20 -9.26 -0.28 15.29
C ASP A 20 -8.84 -1.66 14.75
N GLY A 21 -7.71 -1.74 14.05
CA GLY A 21 -7.20 -2.97 13.42
C GLY A 21 -7.83 -3.31 12.07
N LEU A 22 -8.79 -2.51 11.58
CA LEU A 22 -9.37 -2.71 10.25
C LEU A 22 -8.47 -2.16 9.16
N ILE A 23 -8.40 -2.86 8.03
CA ILE A 23 -7.70 -2.36 6.85
C ILE A 23 -8.62 -1.45 6.08
N ILE A 24 -8.10 -0.27 5.71
CA ILE A 24 -8.77 0.61 4.77
C ILE A 24 -8.69 -0.06 3.41
N SER A 25 -9.80 -0.47 2.84
CA SER A 25 -9.89 -0.96 1.47
C SER A 25 -11.03 -0.24 0.77
N GLU A 26 -10.85 0.13 -0.51
CA GLU A 26 -11.93 0.78 -1.29
C GLU A 26 -13.11 -0.18 -1.52
N GLY A 27 -12.90 -1.49 -1.40
CA GLY A 27 -13.96 -2.48 -1.48
C GLY A 27 -13.56 -3.83 -0.91
N LYS A 28 -14.54 -4.72 -0.83
CA LYS A 28 -14.37 -6.12 -0.43
C LYS A 28 -14.43 -6.98 -1.70
N GLY A 29 -13.27 -7.35 -2.23
CA GLY A 29 -13.20 -8.17 -3.43
C GLY A 29 -11.78 -8.57 -3.84
N ASP A 30 -11.70 -9.56 -4.73
CA ASP A 30 -10.47 -10.03 -5.36
C ASP A 30 -9.68 -8.90 -6.03
N GLU A 31 -10.38 -7.91 -6.58
CA GLU A 31 -9.78 -6.74 -7.24
C GLU A 31 -9.07 -5.78 -6.27
N PHE A 32 -9.49 -5.74 -4.99
CA PHE A 32 -8.90 -4.93 -3.91
C PHE A 32 -7.91 -5.73 -3.05
N SER A 33 -7.47 -6.89 -3.56
CA SER A 33 -6.52 -7.74 -2.88
C SER A 33 -5.40 -8.18 -3.80
N PHE A 34 -4.26 -8.53 -3.19
CA PHE A 34 -3.05 -8.97 -3.86
C PHE A 34 -2.49 -10.20 -3.15
N LEU A 35 -1.69 -10.97 -3.87
CA LEU A 35 -0.95 -12.10 -3.29
C LEU A 35 0.35 -11.59 -2.67
N ALA A 36 0.46 -11.73 -1.35
CA ALA A 36 1.69 -11.57 -0.59
C ALA A 36 2.22 -12.96 -0.23
N GLY A 37 3.12 -13.49 -1.06
CA GLY A 37 3.50 -14.90 -0.99
C GLY A 37 2.30 -15.81 -1.29
N GLU A 38 1.93 -16.66 -0.33
CA GLU A 38 0.78 -17.57 -0.44
C GLU A 38 -0.51 -17.00 0.16
N THR A 39 -0.44 -15.81 0.79
CA THR A 39 -1.59 -15.20 1.45
C THR A 39 -2.18 -14.08 0.61
N ARG A 40 -3.51 -14.07 0.47
CA ARG A 40 -4.22 -12.98 -0.17
C ARG A 40 -4.52 -11.87 0.84
N LEU A 41 -3.94 -10.70 0.62
CA LEU A 41 -4.10 -9.54 1.49
C LEU A 41 -4.86 -8.42 0.77
N GLN A 42 -5.70 -7.69 1.50
CA GLN A 42 -6.31 -6.47 0.98
C GLN A 42 -5.31 -5.33 0.95
N TYR A 43 -5.39 -4.50 -0.09
CA TYR A 43 -4.63 -3.26 -0.21
C TYR A 43 -5.56 -2.05 -0.10
N SER A 44 -5.01 -0.94 0.38
CA SER A 44 -5.69 0.35 0.46
C SER A 44 -5.49 1.17 -0.81
N LEU A 45 -4.27 1.12 -1.35
CA LEU A 45 -3.89 1.82 -2.58
C LEU A 45 -3.09 0.87 -3.46
N LYS A 46 -3.31 0.96 -4.78
CA LYS A 46 -2.49 0.29 -5.79
C LYS A 46 -1.98 1.35 -6.76
N LYS A 47 -0.67 1.34 -7.01
CA LYS A 47 -0.05 2.19 -8.02
C LYS A 47 0.84 1.36 -8.93
N GLU A 48 0.61 1.49 -10.23
CA GLU A 48 1.55 0.98 -11.24
C GLU A 48 2.70 1.99 -11.37
N ILE A 49 3.93 1.49 -11.29
CA ILE A 49 5.15 2.28 -11.52
C ILE A 49 5.96 1.60 -12.61
N ASP A 50 6.57 2.39 -13.49
CA ASP A 50 7.44 1.85 -14.53
C ASP A 50 8.91 1.95 -14.08
N TYR A 51 9.44 0.86 -13.49
CA TYR A 51 10.79 0.86 -12.94
C TYR A 51 11.84 0.67 -14.05
N GLN A 52 12.50 1.75 -14.45
CA GLN A 52 13.55 1.75 -15.47
C GLN A 52 14.98 1.73 -14.89
N ASN A 53 15.22 0.97 -13.80
CA ASN A 53 16.53 0.90 -13.12
C ASN A 53 17.05 2.25 -12.57
N LYS A 54 16.15 3.22 -12.42
CA LYS A 54 16.39 4.51 -11.78
C LYS A 54 15.53 4.61 -10.53
N SER A 55 16.00 5.39 -9.55
CA SER A 55 15.18 5.78 -8.41
C SER A 55 13.95 6.55 -8.89
N ILE A 56 12.77 6.07 -8.52
CA ILE A 56 11.49 6.72 -8.85
C ILE A 56 10.88 7.22 -7.55
N ASN A 57 10.47 8.48 -7.53
CA ASN A 57 9.67 8.99 -6.43
C ASN A 57 8.22 8.55 -6.63
N VAL A 58 7.68 7.80 -5.67
CA VAL A 58 6.32 7.27 -5.72
C VAL A 58 5.50 7.93 -4.64
N GLU A 59 4.74 8.95 -5.02
CA GLU A 59 3.78 9.59 -4.13
C GLU A 59 2.41 8.93 -4.30
N MET A 60 1.75 8.59 -3.19
CA MET A 60 0.38 8.10 -3.21
C MET A 60 -0.42 8.89 -2.18
N ASN A 61 -1.51 9.50 -2.65
CA ASN A 61 -2.41 10.23 -1.80
C ASN A 61 -3.63 9.34 -1.53
N TRP A 62 -3.95 9.16 -0.26
CA TRP A 62 -5.18 8.52 0.16
C TRP A 62 -6.19 9.59 0.51
N ASP A 63 -7.16 9.79 -0.37
CA ASP A 63 -8.27 10.69 -0.12
C ASP A 63 -9.40 9.94 0.59
N LYS A 64 -9.76 10.40 1.78
CA LYS A 64 -10.91 9.87 2.50
C LYS A 64 -12.19 10.28 1.79
N LYS A 65 -12.91 9.31 1.22
CA LYS A 65 -14.27 9.52 0.71
C LYS A 65 -15.28 9.38 1.85
N GLY A 66 -15.78 10.49 2.38
CA GLY A 66 -16.95 10.54 3.29
C GLY A 66 -16.87 11.58 4.40
N ASP A 67 -18.04 12.03 4.86
CA ASP A 67 -18.24 13.05 5.92
C ASP A 67 -17.86 12.63 7.35
N ILE A 68 -17.55 11.36 7.57
CA ILE A 68 -17.18 10.87 8.91
C ILE A 68 -15.78 11.40 9.24
N PRO A 69 -15.47 11.89 10.46
CA PRO A 69 -14.10 12.23 10.86
C PRO A 69 -13.19 10.99 10.85
N ALA A 70 -11.90 11.19 10.53
CA ALA A 70 -10.91 10.10 10.60
C ALA A 70 -10.74 9.67 12.06
N MET A 71 -10.48 8.38 12.26
CA MET A 71 -10.37 7.82 13.60
C MET A 71 -9.04 8.29 14.19
N VAL A 72 -9.10 9.02 15.29
CA VAL A 72 -7.91 9.40 16.06
C VAL A 72 -7.19 8.12 16.51
N GLY A 73 -5.87 8.09 16.37
CA GLY A 73 -5.01 7.01 16.81
C GLY A 73 -3.95 6.61 15.78
N LYS A 74 -3.32 5.47 16.05
CA LYS A 74 -2.19 4.97 15.27
C LYS A 74 -2.61 4.21 14.01
N TYR A 75 -2.18 4.73 12.87
CA TYR A 75 -2.29 4.09 11.57
C TYR A 75 -0.99 3.40 11.20
N HIS A 76 -1.09 2.15 10.73
CA HIS A 76 0.05 1.39 10.26
C HIS A 76 0.02 1.25 8.75
N ILE A 77 1.08 1.71 8.09
CA ILE A 77 1.26 1.65 6.65
C ILE A 77 2.28 0.56 6.34
N ALA A 78 1.95 -0.37 5.45
CA ALA A 78 2.88 -1.36 4.92
C ALA A 78 2.89 -1.28 3.39
N ILE A 79 4.09 -1.27 2.80
CA ILE A 79 4.30 -1.14 1.37
C ILE A 79 4.82 -2.48 0.85
N TYR A 80 4.13 -3.00 -0.16
CA TYR A 80 4.45 -4.25 -0.82
C TYR A 80 4.71 -4.02 -2.31
N VAL A 81 5.70 -4.72 -2.85
CA VAL A 81 6.00 -4.76 -4.28
C VAL A 81 6.25 -6.21 -4.65
N ASP A 82 5.61 -6.68 -5.72
CA ASP A 82 5.76 -8.06 -6.21
C ASP A 82 5.51 -9.11 -5.11
N GLY A 83 4.53 -8.86 -4.24
CA GLY A 83 4.15 -9.74 -3.13
C GLY A 83 5.11 -9.75 -1.93
N LYS A 84 6.16 -8.93 -1.94
CA LYS A 84 7.10 -8.77 -0.82
C LYS A 84 6.93 -7.43 -0.13
N GLN A 85 7.00 -7.43 1.19
CA GLN A 85 7.02 -6.19 1.97
C GLN A 85 8.38 -5.51 1.77
N ILE A 86 8.39 -4.31 1.22
CA ILE A 86 9.61 -3.51 1.01
C ILE A 86 9.79 -2.43 2.05
N GLY A 87 8.73 -2.09 2.78
CA GLY A 87 8.76 -1.05 3.80
C GLY A 87 7.52 -1.06 4.66
N GLN A 88 7.64 -0.50 5.85
CA GLN A 88 6.54 -0.23 6.75
C GLN A 88 6.78 1.10 7.44
N ASN A 89 5.70 1.80 7.76
CA ASN A 89 5.71 3.03 8.51
C ASN A 89 4.45 3.08 9.39
N SER A 90 4.41 3.97 10.37
CA SER A 90 3.19 4.25 11.11
C SER A 90 3.12 5.72 11.43
N PHE A 91 1.93 6.29 11.39
CA PHE A 91 1.68 7.64 11.83
C PHE A 91 0.55 7.63 12.85
N GLU A 92 0.57 8.58 13.76
CA GLU A 92 -0.52 8.81 14.71
C GLU A 92 -1.31 10.02 14.23
N LEU A 93 -2.63 9.87 14.19
CA LEU A 93 -3.55 10.96 13.93
C LEU A 93 -4.10 11.41 15.28
N GLU A 94 -3.80 12.63 15.70
CA GLU A 94 -4.30 13.26 16.94
C GLU A 94 -5.56 14.11 16.70
#